data_AF-A0A933YU85-F1
#
_entry.id   AF-A0A933YU85-F1
#
_cell.length_a   1.000
_cell.length_b   1.000
_cell.length_c   1.000
_cell.angle_alpha   90.00
_cell.angle_beta   90.00
_cell.angle_gamma   90.00
#
_symmetry.space_group_name_H-M   'P 1'
#
loop_
_entity.id
_entity.type
_entity.pdbx_description
1 polymer ?
#
loop_
_entity_poly.entity_id
_entity_poly.type
_entity_poly.pdbx_seq_one_letter_code
_entity_poly.pdbx_strand_id
1 'polypeptide(L)' 'MKKELTLFEDYDIRRVYDEKSETWYFSVVNIIRSLLQQPDFHTARKYWNKLKERLKKEGSEPVSNCHRLKLTA' A
#
# COMPACT_ATOMS: atom_id res chain seq x y z
N MET A 1 17.17 8.67 -10.13
CA MET A 1 16.26 7.50 -10.06
C MET A 1 15.26 7.57 -11.20
N LYS A 2 15.33 6.66 -12.18
CA LYS A 2 14.29 6.50 -13.19
C LYS A 2 13.02 5.98 -12.49
N LYS A 3 11.91 6.69 -12.62
CA LYS A 3 10.60 6.19 -12.21
C LYS A 3 10.05 5.41 -13.38
N GLU A 4 9.88 4.10 -13.20
CA GLU A 4 9.24 3.26 -14.20
C GLU A 4 7.77 3.06 -13.83
N LEU A 5 6.91 3.16 -14.84
CA LEU A 5 5.50 2.83 -14.74
C LEU A 5 5.32 1.41 -15.28
N THR A 6 4.65 0.57 -14.51
CA THR A 6 4.21 -0.75 -14.97
C THR A 6 2.69 -0.78 -14.90
N LEU A 7 2.03 -1.34 -15.91
CA LEU A 7 0.60 -1.60 -15.85
C LEU A 7 0.33 -2.85 -15.01
N PHE A 8 -0.69 -2.77 -14.18
CA PHE A 8 -1.35 -3.90 -13.55
C PHE A 8 -2.84 -3.74 -13.78
N GLU A 9 -3.43 -4.64 -14.56
CA GLU A 9 -4.77 -4.45 -15.15
C GLU A 9 -4.85 -3.08 -15.85
N ASP A 10 -5.78 -2.21 -15.44
CA ASP A 10 -5.95 -0.85 -15.96
C ASP A 10 -5.30 0.22 -15.06
N TYR A 11 -4.46 -0.19 -14.10
CA TYR A 11 -3.85 0.70 -13.12
C TYR A 11 -2.34 0.85 -13.34
N ASP A 12 -1.90 2.10 -13.46
CA ASP A 12 -0.48 2.45 -13.47
C ASP A 12 0.13 2.31 -12.08
N ILE A 13 1.12 1.42 -11.94
CA ILE A 13 1.88 1.23 -10.71
C ILE A 13 3.27 1.86 -10.88
N ARG A 14 3.57 2.82 -10.00
CA ARG A 14 4.92 3.38 -9.87
C ARG A 14 5.83 2.41 -9.14
N ARG A 15 6.95 2.07 -9.78
CA ARG A 15 8.03 1.27 -9.19
C ARG A 15 9.40 1.94 -9.38
N VAL A 16 10.33 1.61 -8.50
CA VAL A 16 11.74 2.00 -8.60
C VAL A 16 12.58 0.78 -8.23
N TYR A 17 13.53 0.45 -9.09
CA TYR A 17 14.56 -0.54 -8.75
C TYR A 17 15.72 0.16 -8.07
N ASP A 18 16.16 -0.37 -6.94
CA ASP A 18 17.41 0.03 -6.29
C ASP A 18 18.48 -1.02 -6.58
N GLU A 19 19.43 -0.66 -7.46
CA GLU A 19 20.53 -1.54 -7.87
C GLU A 19 21.46 -1.91 -6.70
N LYS A 20 21.56 -1.06 -5.66
CA LYS A 20 22.48 -1.30 -4.54
C LYS A 20 22.00 -2.40 -3.59
N SER A 21 20.70 -2.46 -3.37
CA SER A 21 20.05 -3.44 -2.49
C SER A 21 19.36 -4.55 -3.27
N GLU A 22 19.46 -4.54 -4.61
CA GLU A 22 18.74 -5.41 -5.54
C GLU A 22 17.22 -5.49 -5.24
N THR A 23 16.65 -4.42 -4.69
CA THR A 23 15.29 -4.41 -4.15
C THR A 23 14.36 -3.56 -5.00
N TRP A 24 13.14 -4.04 -5.20
CA TRP A 24 12.07 -3.28 -5.85
C TRP A 24 11.23 -2.50 -4.83
N TYR A 25 11.09 -1.19 -5.06
CA TYR A 25 10.21 -0.33 -4.30
C TYR A 25 8.96 0.01 -5.10
N PHE A 26 7.79 -0.13 -4.47
CA PHE A 26 6.50 0.15 -5.08
C PHE A 26 5.76 1.26 -4.34
N SER A 27 4.93 1.99 -5.08
CA SER A 27 4.07 3.00 -4.46
C SER A 27 2.84 2.36 -3.82
N VAL A 28 2.81 2.32 -2.48
CA VAL A 28 1.70 1.80 -1.68
C VAL A 28 0.34 2.38 -2.09
N VAL A 29 0.27 3.68 -2.40
CA VAL A 29 -0.98 4.33 -2.81
C VAL A 29 -1.49 3.80 -4.16
N ASN A 30 -0.59 3.46 -5.10
CA ASN A 30 -1.00 2.89 -6.39
C ASN A 30 -1.50 1.45 -6.24
N ILE A 31 -0.87 0.68 -5.34
CA ILE A 31 -1.34 -0.67 -4.98
C ILE A 31 -2.73 -0.60 -4.32
N ILE A 32 -2.94 0.30 -3.36
CA ILE A 32 -4.25 0.47 -2.73
C ILE A 32 -5.31 0.88 -3.75
N ARG A 33 -4.95 1.77 -4.69
CA ARG A 33 -5.85 2.19 -5.77
C ARG A 33 -6.28 1.01 -6.64
N SER A 34 -5.34 0.16 -7.07
CA SER A 34 -5.66 -1.00 -7.90
C SER A 34 -6.50 -2.03 -7.13
N LEU A 35 -6.12 -2.34 -5.89
CA LEU A 35 -6.82 -3.33 -5.07
C LEU A 35 -8.25 -2.92 -4.71
N LEU A 36 -8.48 -1.63 -4.42
CA LEU A 36 -9.80 -1.09 -4.09
C LEU A 36 -10.56 -0.57 -5.30
N GLN A 37 -10.00 -0.75 -6.50
CA GLN A 37 -10.52 -0.24 -7.78
C GLN A 37 -10.94 1.23 -7.70
N GLN A 38 -10.14 2.04 -7.00
CA GLN A 38 -10.50 3.43 -6.73
C GLN A 38 -10.33 4.25 -8.01
N PRO A 39 -11.30 5.11 -8.34
CA PRO A 39 -11.27 5.87 -9.60
C PRO A 39 -10.09 6.84 -9.64
N ASP A 40 -9.81 7.49 -8.50
CA ASP A 40 -8.81 8.55 -8.42
C ASP A 40 -7.71 8.27 -7.38
N PHE A 41 -6.51 8.77 -7.68
CA PHE A 41 -5.33 8.67 -6.82
C PHE A 41 -5.52 9.40 -5.47
N HIS A 42 -6.26 10.51 -5.43
CA HIS A 42 -6.49 11.27 -4.21
C HIS A 42 -7.40 10.52 -3.25
N THR A 43 -8.39 9.79 -3.75
CA THR A 43 -9.27 8.95 -2.92
C THR A 43 -8.46 7.82 -2.27
N ALA A 44 -7.64 7.12 -3.05
CA ALA A 44 -6.74 6.08 -2.53
C ALA A 44 -5.73 6.65 -1.51
N ARG A 45 -5.21 7.86 -1.76
CA ARG A 45 -4.30 8.55 -0.82
C ARG A 45 -4.99 8.92 0.50
N LYS A 46 -6.21 9.45 0.44
CA LYS A 46 -7.01 9.76 1.64
C LYS A 46 -7.31 8.50 2.45
N TYR A 47 -7.70 7.42 1.77
CA TYR A 47 -7.90 6.13 2.39
C TYR A 47 -6.62 5.64 3.09
N TRP A 48 -5.48 5.65 2.39
CA TRP A 48 -4.19 5.27 2.96
C TRP A 48 -3.80 6.11 4.18
N ASN A 49 -3.99 7.42 4.12
CA ASN A 49 -3.72 8.30 5.26
C ASN A 49 -4.56 7.92 6.48
N LYS A 50 -5.85 7.64 6.28
CA LYS A 50 -6.75 7.24 7.37
C LYS A 50 -6.40 5.85 7.92
N LEU A 51 -6.08 4.90 7.04
CA LEU A 51 -5.63 3.56 7.43
C LEU A 51 -4.34 3.66 8.26
N LYS A 52 -3.34 4.42 7.79
CA LYS A 52 -2.09 4.65 8.52
C LYS A 52 -2.32 5.31 9.88
N GLU A 53 -3.23 6.27 9.97
CA GLU A 53 -3.61 6.90 11.25
C GLU A 53 -4.22 5.87 12.22
N ARG A 54 -5.15 5.03 11.74
CA ARG A 54 -5.78 3.96 12.53
C ARG A 54 -4.76 2.93 13.01
N LEU A 55 -3.91 2.42 12.11
CA LEU A 55 -2.85 1.47 12.45
C LEU A 55 -1.89 2.01 13.51
N LYS A 56 -1.55 3.31 13.44
CA LYS A 56 -0.75 3.97 14.47
C LYS A 56 -1.48 4.09 15.80
N LYS A 57 -2.78 4.42 15.78
CA LYS A 57 -3.62 4.53 16.99
C LYS A 57 -3.88 3.18 17.65
N GLU A 58 -4.05 2.13 16.85
CA GLU A 58 -4.19 0.75 17.29
C GLU A 58 -2.88 0.18 17.85
N GLY A 59 -1.76 0.91 17.70
CA GLY A 59 -0.47 0.48 18.22
C GLY A 59 0.08 -0.72 17.46
N SER A 60 -0.05 -0.74 16.12
CA SER A 60 0.48 -1.72 15.16
C SER A 60 1.28 -2.86 15.82
N GLU A 61 0.57 -3.87 16.33
CA GLU A 61 1.24 -4.97 17.00
C GLU A 61 2.11 -5.74 15.98
N PRO A 62 3.35 -6.12 16.33
CA PRO A 62 4.17 -6.97 15.46
C PRO A 62 3.41 -8.27 15.17
N VAL A 63 3.69 -8.89 14.01
CA VAL A 63 3.07 -10.14 13.51
C VAL A 63 2.97 -11.24 14.58
N SER A 64 3.84 -11.20 15.60
CA SER A 64 3.80 -12.01 16.82
C SER A 64 2.43 -12.04 17.54
N ASN A 65 1.68 -10.93 17.58
CA ASN A 65 0.33 -10.86 18.20
C ASN A 65 -0.83 -10.93 17.17
N CYS A 66 -0.56 -10.77 15.87
CA CYS A 66 -1.56 -10.83 14.79
C CYS A 66 -2.18 -12.22 14.56
N HIS A 67 -1.92 -13.21 15.41
CA HIS A 67 -2.60 -14.50 15.36
C HIS A 67 -4.09 -14.45 15.76
N ARG A 68 -4.63 -13.30 16.15
CA ARG A 68 -6.06 -13.14 16.40
C ARG A 68 -6.66 -11.95 15.67
N LEU A 69 -6.99 -12.17 14.40
CA LEU A 69 -8.05 -11.43 13.74
C LEU A 69 -9.37 -11.82 14.43
N LYS A 70 -9.77 -11.08 15.47
CA LYS A 70 -11.06 -11.28 16.15
C LYS A 70 -12.18 -10.70 15.27
N LEU A 71 -12.65 -11.49 14.31
CA LEU A 71 -13.97 -11.29 13.73
C LEU A 71 -15.01 -11.71 14.79
N THR A 72 -15.59 -10.75 15.49
CA THR A 72 -16.89 -10.98 16.14
C THR A 72 -17.96 -10.98 15.06
N ALA A 73 -18.64 -12.11 14.92
CA ALA A 73 -19.89 -12.26 14.17
C ALA A 73 -21.03 -11.48 14.85
#